data_AF-A0A1M6MNV0-F1
#
_entry.id   AF-A0A1M6MNV0-F1
#
_cell.length_a   1.000
_cell.length_b   1.000
_cell.length_c   1.000
_cell.angle_alpha   90.00
_cell.angle_beta   90.00
_cell.angle_gamma   90.00
#
_symmetry.space_group_name_H-M   'P 1'
#
loop_
_entity.id
_entity.type
_entity.pdbx_description
1 polymer ?
#
loop_
_entity_poly.entity_id
_entity_poly.type
_entity_poly.pdbx_seq_one_letter_code
_entity_poly.pdbx_strand_id
1 'polypeptide(L)'
;MKKKGIILISLLLMSSLLFGCSSTEEAKKDIKFQGIIEAQEVDLNSKIPGKIGDIKFEEGQEVKEGDVIAVIDSKELIAKKSQMEALVNAAKSQYEAAQSQVNAASSQLTKAQNGARTQEIAQAQAYYDLMVKTYDRVEKLYEKGAVSAQKKDEVKAQLDIAEQKLNMAKEGARSEDVSGAQAMVASAINMAEAARGKYEQAKAGLDEVNAYIQDTFIKSPIDGTITLINSDKGELVSTGMSIATVSDLSNIWIEINVDERKLNEVYEGQEAKITVPAFKDKVFKGKVVRINRKPDFAVKKATNDNGNYDIVSYGVKIKIENEEGLLRPGMTAFVDFIK
;
A
#
# COMPACT_ATOMS: atom_id res chain seq x y z
N MET A 1 10.31 111.11 2.61
CA MET A 1 9.55 110.17 3.47
C MET A 1 9.49 108.76 2.85
N LYS A 2 10.63 108.06 2.68
CA LYS A 2 10.69 106.76 1.95
C LYS A 2 11.42 105.63 2.70
N LYS A 3 11.53 105.68 4.04
CA LYS A 3 12.24 104.65 4.84
C LYS A 3 11.39 103.90 5.88
N LYS A 4 10.09 104.19 6.01
CA LYS A 4 9.20 103.50 6.99
C LYS A 4 8.36 102.36 6.40
N GLY A 5 8.29 102.21 5.07
CA GLY A 5 7.49 101.15 4.40
C GLY A 5 8.19 99.80 4.23
N ILE A 6 9.53 99.76 4.28
CA ILE A 6 10.30 98.53 4.02
C ILE A 6 10.41 97.65 5.28
N ILE A 7 10.37 98.23 6.47
CA ILE A 7 10.47 97.48 7.73
C ILE A 7 9.18 96.71 8.03
N LEU A 8 8.00 97.25 7.69
CA LEU A 8 6.72 96.56 7.89
C LEU A 8 6.52 95.36 6.96
N ILE A 9 7.08 95.38 5.74
CA ILE A 9 7.00 94.25 4.80
C ILE A 9 7.97 93.12 5.23
N SER A 10 9.12 93.45 5.81
CA SER A 10 10.05 92.41 6.32
C SER A 10 9.52 91.70 7.58
N LEU A 11 8.73 92.38 8.43
CA LEU A 11 8.16 91.76 9.63
C LEU A 11 6.96 90.86 9.30
N LEU A 12 6.22 91.16 8.22
CA LEU A 12 5.09 90.34 7.77
C LEU A 12 5.55 89.07 7.03
N LEU A 13 6.68 89.13 6.32
CA LEU A 13 7.30 87.96 5.67
C LEU A 13 8.04 87.03 6.65
N MET A 14 8.49 87.53 7.80
CA MET A 14 9.13 86.70 8.83
C MET A 14 8.10 85.94 9.71
N SER A 15 6.86 86.43 9.81
CA SER A 15 5.78 85.76 10.55
C SER A 15 5.11 84.62 9.77
N SER A 16 5.21 84.61 8.44
CA SER A 16 4.68 83.53 7.59
C SER A 16 5.60 82.31 7.48
N LEU A 17 6.81 82.38 8.03
CA LEU A 17 7.79 81.28 8.03
C LEU A 17 7.80 80.44 9.33
N LEU A 18 7.00 80.80 10.34
CA LEU A 18 6.97 80.12 11.64
C LEU A 18 5.65 79.38 11.97
N PHE A 19 4.71 79.30 11.02
CA PHE A 19 3.47 78.51 11.17
C PHE A 19 3.33 77.37 10.15
N GLY A 20 4.45 76.92 9.58
CA GLY A 20 4.52 75.74 8.70
C GLY A 20 4.87 74.42 9.42
N CYS A 21 4.82 74.38 10.75
CA CYS A 21 4.92 73.14 11.53
C CYS A 21 3.51 72.71 11.96
N SER A 22 2.81 72.01 11.09
CA SER A 22 1.75 71.10 11.52
C SER A 22 1.75 69.88 10.60
N SER A 23 2.08 68.75 11.21
CA SER A 23 1.75 67.39 10.76
C SER A 23 1.97 67.10 9.28
N THR A 24 3.22 66.82 8.90
CA THR A 24 3.43 65.62 8.09
C THR A 24 2.94 64.44 8.91
N GLU A 25 1.67 64.08 8.75
CA GLU A 25 1.29 62.68 8.86
C GLU A 25 2.27 61.92 7.96
N GLU A 26 3.22 61.23 8.58
CA GLU A 26 3.83 60.08 7.94
C GLU A 26 2.65 59.21 7.50
N ALA A 27 2.27 59.31 6.22
CA ALA A 27 1.40 58.35 5.60
C ALA A 27 2.07 57.00 5.87
N LYS A 28 1.56 56.27 6.87
CA LYS A 28 1.97 54.89 7.20
C LYS A 28 2.01 54.18 5.86
N LYS A 29 3.22 53.93 5.37
CA LYS A 29 3.43 53.38 4.05
C LYS A 29 3.11 51.90 4.21
N ASP A 30 1.82 51.56 4.12
CA ASP A 30 1.34 50.19 4.20
C ASP A 30 2.17 49.35 3.25
N ILE A 31 2.90 48.38 3.81
CA ILE A 31 3.89 47.63 3.07
C ILE A 31 3.12 46.56 2.30
N LYS A 32 2.79 46.89 1.05
CA LYS A 32 2.13 45.96 0.15
C LYS A 32 3.17 45.02 -0.46
N PHE A 33 3.07 43.75 -0.09
CA PHE A 33 3.82 42.68 -0.74
C PHE A 33 2.99 42.09 -1.87
N GLN A 34 3.65 41.70 -2.96
CA GLN A 34 3.01 41.02 -4.06
C GLN A 34 3.35 39.53 -3.99
N GLY A 35 2.35 38.69 -4.21
CA GLY A 35 2.51 37.24 -4.31
C GLY A 35 1.52 36.62 -5.27
N ILE A 36 1.58 35.31 -5.36
CA ILE A 36 0.70 34.49 -6.19
C ILE A 36 -0.07 33.55 -5.26
N ILE A 37 -1.37 33.38 -5.54
CA ILE A 37 -2.19 32.37 -4.88
C ILE A 37 -1.83 31.00 -5.46
N GLU A 38 -1.55 30.04 -4.59
CA GLU A 38 -1.25 28.66 -4.93
C GLU A 38 -2.19 27.73 -4.15
N ALA A 39 -2.40 26.53 -4.69
CA ALA A 39 -3.10 25.43 -4.06
C ALA A 39 -2.17 24.23 -3.94
N GLN A 40 -2.58 23.26 -3.11
CA GLN A 40 -1.98 21.94 -3.19
C GLN A 40 -2.44 21.28 -4.48
N GLU A 41 -1.50 20.94 -5.36
CA GLU A 41 -1.77 20.24 -6.61
C GLU A 41 -1.12 18.86 -6.56
N VAL A 42 -1.82 17.88 -7.16
CA VAL A 42 -1.31 16.54 -7.32
C VAL A 42 -1.50 16.12 -8.76
N ASP A 43 -0.38 15.80 -9.41
CA ASP A 43 -0.38 15.20 -10.74
C ASP A 43 -0.72 13.71 -10.65
N LEU A 44 -1.70 13.30 -11.45
CA LEU A 44 -2.13 11.93 -11.60
C LEU A 44 -1.36 11.31 -12.76
N ASN A 45 -0.26 10.64 -12.43
CA ASN A 45 0.60 9.99 -13.42
C ASN A 45 0.22 8.52 -13.64
N SER A 46 0.45 8.03 -14.86
CA SER A 46 0.35 6.60 -15.13
C SER A 46 1.53 5.83 -14.56
N LYS A 47 1.29 4.70 -13.89
CA LYS A 47 2.36 3.74 -13.55
C LYS A 47 2.60 2.69 -14.63
N ILE A 48 1.67 2.53 -15.58
CA ILE A 48 1.69 1.49 -16.60
C ILE A 48 1.52 2.06 -18.02
N PRO A 49 2.14 1.49 -19.04
CA PRO A 49 1.89 1.89 -20.41
C PRO A 49 0.55 1.30 -20.90
N GLY A 50 -0.19 2.07 -21.71
CA GLY A 50 -1.45 1.60 -22.28
C GLY A 50 -2.21 2.71 -22.99
N LYS A 51 -3.39 2.39 -23.53
CA LYS A 51 -4.24 3.40 -24.15
C LYS A 51 -5.26 3.92 -23.16
N ILE A 52 -5.57 5.20 -23.20
CA ILE A 52 -6.68 5.74 -22.41
C ILE A 52 -7.98 5.19 -22.98
N GLY A 53 -8.65 4.33 -22.23
CA GLY A 53 -9.94 3.76 -22.59
C GLY A 53 -11.06 4.76 -22.35
N ASP A 54 -11.05 5.42 -21.19
CA ASP A 54 -12.06 6.41 -20.84
C ASP A 54 -11.53 7.45 -19.85
N ILE A 55 -12.05 8.67 -19.95
CA ILE A 55 -11.86 9.75 -18.99
C ILE A 55 -13.23 10.10 -18.46
N LYS A 56 -13.42 9.98 -17.15
CA LYS A 56 -14.74 10.03 -16.50
C LYS A 56 -15.15 11.42 -16.05
N PHE A 57 -14.21 12.35 -16.04
CA PHE A 57 -14.40 13.71 -15.57
C PHE A 57 -13.84 14.71 -16.57
N GLU A 58 -14.36 15.92 -16.50
CA GLU A 58 -13.93 17.06 -17.32
C GLU A 58 -13.16 18.08 -16.46
N GLU A 59 -12.38 18.94 -17.11
CA GLU A 59 -11.73 20.06 -16.44
C GLU A 59 -12.75 20.96 -15.74
N GLY A 60 -12.41 21.39 -14.52
CA GLY A 60 -13.27 22.20 -13.66
C GLY A 60 -14.28 21.41 -12.82
N GLN A 61 -14.38 20.08 -12.97
CA GLN A 61 -15.24 19.26 -12.13
C GLN A 61 -14.59 18.93 -10.78
N GLU A 62 -15.41 18.87 -9.73
CA GLU A 62 -15.01 18.43 -8.41
C GLU A 62 -14.92 16.91 -8.34
N VAL A 63 -13.92 16.43 -7.60
CA VAL A 63 -13.62 15.01 -7.38
C VAL A 63 -13.33 14.76 -5.92
N LYS A 64 -13.60 13.53 -5.47
CA LYS A 64 -13.25 13.06 -4.14
C LYS A 64 -12.07 12.11 -4.16
N GLU A 65 -11.42 11.96 -3.02
CA GLU A 65 -10.41 10.93 -2.81
C GLU A 65 -10.98 9.56 -3.17
N GLY A 66 -10.26 8.83 -4.04
CA GLY A 66 -10.63 7.52 -4.53
C GLY A 66 -11.46 7.50 -5.82
N ASP A 67 -11.97 8.66 -6.28
CA ASP A 67 -12.69 8.73 -7.55
C ASP A 67 -11.78 8.36 -8.72
N VAL A 68 -12.29 7.52 -9.62
CA VAL A 68 -11.56 7.07 -10.82
C VAL A 68 -11.70 8.14 -11.90
N ILE A 69 -10.59 8.81 -12.21
CA ILE A 69 -10.53 9.91 -13.18
C ILE A 69 -10.39 9.37 -14.59
N ALA A 70 -9.46 8.44 -14.79
CA ALA A 70 -9.20 7.81 -16.08
C ALA A 70 -9.00 6.31 -15.93
N VAL A 71 -9.30 5.58 -17.01
CA VAL A 71 -9.10 4.13 -17.10
C VAL A 71 -8.19 3.83 -18.28
N ILE A 72 -7.10 3.13 -18.01
CA ILE A 72 -6.17 2.66 -19.03
C ILE A 72 -6.61 1.28 -19.50
N ASP A 73 -6.86 1.13 -20.79
CA ASP A 73 -7.08 -0.17 -21.43
C ASP A 73 -5.72 -0.81 -21.77
N SER A 74 -5.43 -1.94 -21.12
CA SER A 74 -4.30 -2.81 -21.44
C SER A 74 -4.78 -4.23 -21.68
N LYS A 75 -4.80 -4.62 -22.96
CA LYS A 75 -5.10 -5.99 -23.38
C LYS A 75 -4.01 -6.96 -22.91
N GLU A 76 -2.78 -6.48 -22.79
CA GLU A 76 -1.63 -7.23 -22.33
C GLU A 76 -1.82 -7.67 -20.87
N LEU A 77 -2.27 -6.76 -19.99
CA LEU A 77 -2.55 -7.10 -18.59
C LEU A 77 -3.72 -8.06 -18.45
N ILE A 78 -4.79 -7.90 -19.24
CA ILE A 78 -5.93 -8.83 -19.22
C ILE A 78 -5.50 -10.23 -19.69
N ALA A 79 -4.73 -10.31 -20.78
CA ALA A 79 -4.20 -11.59 -21.27
C ALA A 79 -3.25 -12.23 -20.24
N LYS A 80 -2.39 -11.42 -19.61
CA LYS A 80 -1.49 -11.89 -18.56
C LYS A 80 -2.25 -12.39 -17.33
N LYS A 81 -3.33 -11.71 -16.92
CA LYS A 81 -4.21 -12.16 -15.84
C LYS A 81 -4.81 -13.53 -16.16
N SER A 82 -5.38 -13.69 -17.36
CA SER A 82 -5.95 -14.97 -17.79
C SER A 82 -4.91 -16.10 -17.78
N GLN A 83 -3.67 -15.82 -18.22
CA GLN A 83 -2.56 -16.77 -18.13
C GLN A 83 -2.25 -17.15 -16.67
N MET A 84 -2.18 -16.18 -15.76
CA MET A 84 -1.87 -16.44 -14.35
C MET A 84 -3.02 -17.15 -13.62
N GLU A 85 -4.27 -16.84 -13.93
CA GLU A 85 -5.43 -17.57 -13.42
C GLU A 85 -5.39 -19.05 -13.83
N ALA A 86 -5.04 -19.34 -15.09
CA ALA A 86 -4.86 -20.72 -15.55
C ALA A 86 -3.71 -21.42 -14.80
N LEU A 87 -2.61 -20.72 -14.54
CA LEU A 87 -1.48 -21.25 -13.77
C LEU A 87 -1.87 -21.56 -12.32
N VAL A 88 -2.61 -20.66 -11.66
CA VAL A 88 -3.15 -20.87 -10.31
C VAL A 88 -4.05 -22.10 -10.28
N ASN A 89 -4.96 -22.21 -11.24
CA ASN A 89 -5.87 -23.35 -11.33
C ASN A 89 -5.11 -24.68 -11.51
N ALA A 90 -4.12 -24.72 -12.41
CA ALA A 90 -3.29 -25.90 -12.61
C ALA A 90 -2.51 -26.28 -11.34
N ALA A 91 -1.90 -25.31 -10.67
CA ALA A 91 -1.15 -25.53 -9.43
C ALA A 91 -2.06 -25.96 -8.27
N LYS A 92 -3.27 -25.40 -8.19
CA LYS A 92 -4.29 -25.79 -7.22
C LYS A 92 -4.71 -27.25 -7.42
N SER A 93 -5.02 -27.66 -8.65
CA SER A 93 -5.36 -29.05 -8.95
C SER A 93 -4.20 -30.01 -8.63
N GLN A 94 -2.95 -29.60 -8.87
CA GLN A 94 -1.79 -30.39 -8.48
C GLN A 94 -1.66 -30.54 -6.96
N TYR A 95 -1.91 -29.47 -6.20
CA TYR A 95 -1.94 -29.52 -4.74
C TYR A 95 -3.05 -30.44 -4.20
N GLU A 96 -4.27 -30.34 -4.74
CA GLU A 96 -5.39 -31.21 -4.38
C GLU A 96 -5.12 -32.70 -4.70
N ALA A 97 -4.45 -32.97 -5.82
CA ALA A 97 -4.02 -34.33 -6.17
C ALA A 97 -2.97 -34.87 -5.19
N ALA A 98 -2.00 -34.04 -4.78
CA ALA A 98 -1.00 -34.41 -3.78
C ALA A 98 -1.65 -34.64 -2.40
N GLN A 99 -2.62 -33.81 -2.01
CA GLN A 99 -3.38 -33.99 -0.77
C GLN A 99 -4.18 -35.31 -0.79
N SER A 100 -4.73 -35.67 -1.94
CA SER A 100 -5.42 -36.95 -2.13
C SER A 100 -4.45 -38.14 -1.97
N GLN A 101 -3.20 -37.99 -2.39
CA GLN A 101 -2.15 -39.00 -2.19
C GLN A 101 -1.75 -39.14 -0.72
N VAL A 102 -1.72 -38.03 0.04
CA VAL A 102 -1.56 -38.09 1.51
C VAL A 102 -2.67 -38.91 2.14
N ASN A 103 -3.93 -38.67 1.75
CA ASN A 103 -5.07 -39.43 2.29
C ASN A 103 -4.99 -40.92 1.94
N ALA A 104 -4.56 -41.25 0.71
CA ALA A 104 -4.35 -42.63 0.30
C ALA A 104 -3.22 -43.31 1.09
N ALA A 105 -2.09 -42.62 1.27
CA ALA A 105 -0.96 -43.12 2.06
C ALA A 105 -1.35 -43.32 3.54
N SER A 106 -2.08 -42.37 4.12
CA SER A 106 -2.59 -42.47 5.50
C SER A 106 -3.56 -43.64 5.65
N SER A 107 -4.44 -43.86 4.67
CA SER A 107 -5.33 -45.02 4.65
C SER A 107 -4.55 -46.34 4.58
N GLN A 108 -3.43 -46.36 3.86
CA GLN A 108 -2.55 -47.53 3.79
C GLN A 108 -1.81 -47.76 5.11
N LEU A 109 -1.37 -46.69 5.78
CA LEU A 109 -0.81 -46.76 7.13
C LEU A 109 -1.83 -47.31 8.13
N THR A 110 -3.08 -46.85 8.10
CA THR A 110 -4.13 -47.40 8.97
C THR A 110 -4.38 -48.89 8.70
N LYS A 111 -4.36 -49.32 7.43
CA LYS A 111 -4.44 -50.75 7.08
C LYS A 111 -3.26 -51.55 7.62
N ALA A 112 -2.04 -51.00 7.52
CA ALA A 112 -0.85 -51.62 8.08
C ALA A 112 -0.93 -51.70 9.62
N GLN A 113 -1.38 -50.65 10.29
CA GLN A 113 -1.49 -50.61 11.76
C GLN A 113 -2.57 -51.55 12.31
N ASN A 114 -3.68 -51.71 11.60
CA ASN A 114 -4.79 -52.56 12.06
C ASN A 114 -4.45 -54.06 12.05
N GLY A 115 -3.29 -54.45 11.50
CA GLY A 115 -2.72 -55.80 11.65
C GLY A 115 -3.64 -56.94 11.20
N ALA A 116 -3.47 -58.09 11.84
CA ALA A 116 -4.32 -59.26 11.64
C ALA A 116 -5.72 -59.00 12.22
N ARG A 117 -6.76 -59.32 11.45
CA ARG A 117 -8.14 -59.13 11.92
C ARG A 117 -8.40 -60.04 13.13
N THR A 118 -9.22 -59.60 14.08
CA THR A 118 -9.56 -60.42 15.27
C THR A 118 -10.05 -61.83 14.89
N GLN A 119 -10.70 -61.96 13.73
CA GLN A 119 -11.13 -63.23 13.15
C GLN A 119 -9.96 -64.16 12.77
N GLU A 120 -8.85 -63.62 12.25
CA GLU A 120 -7.66 -64.38 11.88
C GLU A 120 -6.94 -64.91 13.14
N ILE A 121 -6.85 -64.08 14.18
CA ILE A 121 -6.32 -64.50 15.48
C ILE A 121 -7.21 -65.58 16.10
N ALA A 122 -8.54 -65.40 16.07
CA ALA A 122 -9.48 -66.37 16.60
C ALA A 122 -9.42 -67.71 15.84
N GLN A 123 -9.26 -67.70 14.52
CA GLN A 123 -9.08 -68.90 13.71
C GLN A 123 -7.77 -69.62 14.04
N ALA A 124 -6.67 -68.88 14.15
CA ALA A 124 -5.37 -69.44 14.54
C ALA A 124 -5.40 -70.02 15.95
N GLN A 125 -6.10 -69.35 16.88
CA GLN A 125 -6.27 -69.82 18.26
C GLN A 125 -7.10 -71.10 18.30
N ALA A 126 -8.22 -71.17 17.59
CA ALA A 126 -9.05 -72.37 17.51
C ALA A 126 -8.28 -73.57 16.92
N TYR A 127 -7.42 -73.32 15.93
CA TYR A 127 -6.57 -74.36 15.35
C TYR A 127 -5.49 -74.84 16.33
N TYR A 128 -4.84 -73.92 17.05
CA TYR A 128 -3.89 -74.25 18.11
C TYR A 128 -4.55 -75.08 19.22
N ASP A 129 -5.72 -74.65 19.72
CA ASP A 129 -6.46 -75.36 20.78
C ASP A 129 -6.85 -76.79 20.37
N LEU A 130 -7.19 -76.99 19.09
CA LEU A 130 -7.46 -78.31 18.52
C LEU A 130 -6.21 -79.20 18.53
N MET A 131 -5.06 -78.63 18.16
CA MET A 131 -3.78 -79.36 18.15
C MET A 131 -3.27 -79.69 19.54
N VAL A 132 -3.46 -78.79 20.53
CA VAL A 132 -3.15 -79.07 21.94
C VAL A 132 -3.94 -80.29 22.42
N LYS A 133 -5.26 -80.28 22.23
CA LYS A 133 -6.13 -81.42 22.62
C LYS A 133 -5.76 -82.71 21.88
N THR A 134 -5.32 -82.60 20.63
CA THR A 134 -4.93 -83.76 19.81
C THR A 134 -3.61 -84.33 20.29
N TYR A 135 -2.63 -83.49 20.61
CA TYR A 135 -1.35 -83.90 21.18
C TYR A 135 -1.54 -84.59 22.53
N ASP A 136 -2.30 -83.99 23.46
CA ASP A 136 -2.61 -84.59 24.78
C ASP A 136 -3.21 -85.99 24.66
N ARG A 137 -4.11 -86.18 23.68
CA ARG A 137 -4.75 -87.47 23.43
C ARG A 137 -3.75 -88.49 22.88
N VAL A 138 -2.88 -88.08 21.95
CA VAL A 138 -1.87 -88.96 21.33
C VAL A 138 -0.77 -89.31 22.34
N GLU A 139 -0.38 -88.38 23.21
CA GLU A 139 0.59 -88.62 24.28
C GLU A 139 0.09 -89.68 25.27
N LYS A 140 -1.16 -89.54 25.75
CA LYS A 140 -1.78 -90.54 26.65
C LYS A 140 -1.92 -91.92 25.99
N LEU A 141 -2.15 -91.98 24.68
CA LEU A 141 -2.21 -93.25 23.93
C LEU A 141 -0.81 -93.86 23.75
N TYR A 142 0.20 -93.03 23.55
CA TYR A 142 1.59 -93.47 23.42
C TYR A 142 2.11 -94.07 24.72
N GLU A 143 1.84 -93.43 25.87
CA GLU A 143 2.16 -93.97 27.21
C GLU A 143 1.53 -95.34 27.47
N LYS A 144 0.37 -95.60 26.87
CA LYS A 144 -0.34 -96.88 26.94
C LYS A 144 0.07 -97.87 25.84
N GLY A 145 1.05 -97.53 25.01
CA GLY A 145 1.54 -98.37 23.90
C GLY A 145 0.58 -98.50 22.72
N ALA A 146 -0.47 -97.68 22.64
CA ALA A 146 -1.52 -97.78 21.62
C ALA A 146 -1.20 -97.05 20.29
N VAL A 147 -0.13 -96.24 20.25
CA VAL A 147 0.36 -95.54 19.04
C VAL A 147 1.89 -95.57 19.00
N SER A 148 2.49 -95.38 17.82
CA SER A 148 3.94 -95.38 17.63
C SER A 148 4.59 -94.05 18.05
N ALA A 149 5.89 -94.09 18.40
CA ALA A 149 6.68 -92.89 18.70
C ALA A 149 6.66 -91.88 17.54
N GLN A 150 6.79 -92.37 16.31
CA GLN A 150 6.70 -91.56 15.10
C GLN A 150 5.39 -90.76 15.02
N LYS A 151 4.25 -91.34 15.43
CA LYS A 151 2.97 -90.64 15.39
C LYS A 151 2.88 -89.55 16.46
N LYS A 152 3.48 -89.76 17.63
CA LYS A 152 3.61 -88.72 18.67
C LYS A 152 4.43 -87.54 18.15
N ASP A 153 5.59 -87.82 17.55
CA ASP A 153 6.51 -86.79 17.06
C ASP A 153 5.89 -85.98 15.91
N GLU A 154 5.14 -86.63 15.01
CA GLU A 154 4.41 -85.95 13.93
C GLU A 154 3.38 -84.95 14.47
N VAL A 155 2.59 -85.35 15.48
CA VAL A 155 1.57 -84.47 16.08
C VAL A 155 2.23 -83.36 16.92
N LYS A 156 3.37 -83.63 17.56
CA LYS A 156 4.15 -82.60 18.24
C LYS A 156 4.63 -81.53 17.25
N ALA A 157 5.19 -81.93 16.11
CA ALA A 157 5.61 -80.99 15.07
C ALA A 157 4.42 -80.18 14.52
N GLN A 158 3.24 -80.78 14.37
CA GLN A 158 2.02 -80.06 13.96
C GLN A 158 1.53 -79.06 15.01
N LEU A 159 1.64 -79.39 16.29
CA LEU A 159 1.36 -78.46 17.39
C LEU A 159 2.33 -77.27 17.36
N ASP A 160 3.63 -77.52 17.19
CA ASP A 160 4.65 -76.47 17.14
C ASP A 160 4.39 -75.52 15.95
N ILE A 161 4.03 -76.07 14.78
CA ILE A 161 3.61 -75.26 13.62
C ILE A 161 2.35 -74.43 13.93
N ALA A 162 1.37 -75.00 14.65
CA ALA A 162 0.16 -74.29 15.04
C ALA A 162 0.44 -73.15 16.03
N GLU A 163 1.37 -73.36 16.96
CA GLU A 163 1.84 -72.34 17.91
C GLU A 163 2.54 -71.18 17.17
N GLN A 164 3.46 -71.50 16.26
CA GLN A 164 4.14 -70.50 15.43
C GLN A 164 3.14 -69.70 14.59
N LYS A 165 2.12 -70.35 14.02
CA LYS A 165 1.05 -69.67 13.28
C LYS A 165 0.22 -68.73 14.16
N LEU A 166 -0.09 -69.14 15.39
CA LEU A 166 -0.80 -68.31 16.35
C LEU A 166 0.04 -67.10 16.78
N ASN A 167 1.33 -67.30 17.04
CA ASN A 167 2.25 -66.22 17.40
C ASN A 167 2.40 -65.22 16.25
N MET A 168 2.60 -65.68 15.01
CA MET A 168 2.61 -64.82 13.83
C MET A 168 1.29 -64.03 13.65
N ALA A 169 0.14 -64.66 13.90
CA ALA A 169 -1.15 -63.97 13.84
C ALA A 169 -1.32 -62.94 14.96
N LYS A 170 -0.79 -63.20 16.16
CA LYS A 170 -0.83 -62.30 17.33
C LYS A 170 0.16 -61.13 17.23
N GLU A 171 1.34 -61.36 16.66
CA GLU A 171 2.32 -60.31 16.37
C GLU A 171 1.79 -59.29 15.36
N GLY A 172 0.83 -59.70 14.51
CA GLY A 172 0.07 -58.79 13.66
C GLY A 172 0.93 -58.18 12.57
N ALA A 173 0.86 -56.85 12.43
CA ALA A 173 1.65 -56.15 11.43
C ALA A 173 3.10 -55.99 11.88
N ARG A 174 4.02 -56.31 10.97
CA ARG A 174 5.45 -56.16 11.22
C ARG A 174 5.81 -54.69 11.40
N SER A 175 6.70 -54.40 12.34
CA SER A 175 7.17 -53.04 12.61
C SER A 175 7.73 -52.37 11.35
N GLU A 176 8.39 -53.16 10.50
CA GLU A 176 8.92 -52.78 9.21
C GLU A 176 7.82 -52.31 8.23
N ASP A 177 6.66 -52.97 8.22
CA ASP A 177 5.53 -52.61 7.34
C ASP A 177 4.90 -51.28 7.79
N VAL A 178 4.73 -51.10 9.11
CA VAL A 178 4.22 -49.85 9.69
C VAL A 178 5.21 -48.70 9.45
N SER A 179 6.50 -48.92 9.70
CA SER A 179 7.56 -47.94 9.45
C SER A 179 7.64 -47.55 7.97
N GLY A 180 7.55 -48.53 7.07
CA GLY A 180 7.50 -48.30 5.63
C GLY A 180 6.29 -47.46 5.23
N ALA A 181 5.09 -47.76 5.75
CA ALA A 181 3.89 -46.98 5.48
C ALA A 181 3.96 -45.56 6.08
N GLN A 182 4.57 -45.39 7.27
CA GLN A 182 4.83 -44.07 7.85
C GLN A 182 5.76 -43.24 6.98
N ALA A 183 6.83 -43.84 6.44
CA ALA A 183 7.72 -43.16 5.51
C ALA A 183 7.01 -42.75 4.21
N MET A 184 6.07 -43.56 3.72
CA MET A 184 5.23 -43.20 2.57
C MET A 184 4.32 -42.00 2.88
N VAL A 185 3.70 -41.95 4.07
CA VAL A 185 2.90 -40.80 4.50
C VAL A 185 3.76 -39.54 4.60
N ALA A 186 4.92 -39.63 5.24
CA ALA A 186 5.83 -38.49 5.36
C ALA A 186 6.29 -37.97 3.99
N SER A 187 6.61 -38.89 3.06
CA SER A 187 6.93 -38.55 1.67
C SER A 187 5.78 -37.84 0.96
N ALA A 188 4.55 -38.37 1.09
CA ALA A 188 3.36 -37.76 0.50
C ALA A 188 3.08 -36.36 1.08
N ILE A 189 3.27 -36.16 2.39
CA ILE A 189 3.14 -34.84 3.04
C ILE A 189 4.14 -33.86 2.45
N ASN A 190 5.41 -34.27 2.31
CA ASN A 190 6.44 -33.42 1.72
C ASN A 190 6.11 -33.05 0.27
N MET A 191 5.55 -33.98 -0.51
CA MET A 191 5.07 -33.69 -1.88
C MET A 191 3.89 -32.71 -1.88
N ALA A 192 2.95 -32.84 -0.94
CA ALA A 192 1.82 -31.94 -0.79
C ALA A 192 2.27 -30.52 -0.39
N GLU A 193 3.21 -30.39 0.54
CA GLU A 193 3.79 -29.10 0.92
C GLU A 193 4.56 -28.46 -0.25
N ALA A 194 5.33 -29.24 -1.02
CA ALA A 194 5.99 -28.73 -2.22
C ALA A 194 4.98 -28.26 -3.28
N ALA A 195 3.86 -28.99 -3.46
CA ALA A 195 2.79 -28.57 -4.37
C ALA A 195 2.04 -27.34 -3.86
N ARG A 196 1.84 -27.21 -2.54
CA ARG A 196 1.29 -26.03 -1.90
C ARG A 196 2.16 -24.80 -2.15
N GLY A 197 3.48 -24.92 -2.00
CA GLY A 197 4.42 -23.84 -2.30
C GLY A 197 4.31 -23.35 -3.75
N LYS A 198 4.13 -24.26 -4.72
CA LYS A 198 3.88 -23.90 -6.13
C LYS A 198 2.54 -23.19 -6.33
N TYR A 199 1.49 -23.64 -5.63
CA TYR A 199 0.19 -22.96 -5.66
C TYR A 199 0.27 -21.55 -5.08
N GLU A 200 0.92 -21.37 -3.94
CA GLU A 200 1.13 -20.06 -3.31
C GLU A 200 1.98 -19.14 -4.21
N GLN A 201 3.03 -19.67 -4.84
CA GLN A 201 3.83 -18.93 -5.83
C GLN A 201 2.99 -18.47 -7.03
N ALA A 202 2.19 -19.37 -7.61
CA ALA A 202 1.31 -19.03 -8.73
C ALA A 202 0.28 -17.96 -8.32
N LYS A 203 -0.27 -18.08 -7.11
CA LYS A 203 -1.23 -17.10 -6.55
C LYS A 203 -0.58 -15.74 -6.36
N ALA A 204 0.63 -15.68 -5.79
CA ALA A 204 1.38 -14.43 -5.63
C ALA A 204 1.62 -13.75 -6.99
N GLY A 205 1.95 -14.52 -8.02
CA GLY A 205 2.08 -13.97 -9.38
C GLY A 205 0.76 -13.47 -9.98
N LEU A 206 -0.38 -14.08 -9.64
CA LEU A 206 -1.69 -13.54 -10.03
C LEU A 206 -2.00 -12.23 -9.28
N ASP A 207 -1.67 -12.16 -7.99
CA ASP A 207 -1.86 -10.98 -7.16
C ASP A 207 -1.02 -9.79 -7.67
N GLU A 208 0.21 -10.03 -8.12
CA GLU A 208 1.06 -9.03 -8.78
C GLU A 208 0.39 -8.45 -10.03
N VAL A 209 -0.14 -9.30 -10.92
CA VAL A 209 -0.83 -8.84 -12.12
C VAL A 209 -2.12 -8.08 -11.78
N ASN A 210 -2.84 -8.51 -10.75
CA ASN A 210 -4.01 -7.79 -10.27
C ASN A 210 -3.65 -6.40 -9.71
N ALA A 211 -2.50 -6.25 -9.05
CA ALA A 211 -2.02 -4.95 -8.60
C ALA A 211 -1.74 -4.02 -9.79
N TYR A 212 -1.11 -4.52 -10.86
CA TYR A 212 -0.94 -3.75 -12.09
C TYR A 212 -2.27 -3.39 -12.76
N ILE A 213 -3.27 -4.28 -12.71
CA ILE A 213 -4.62 -3.96 -13.19
C ILE A 213 -5.27 -2.88 -12.33
N GLN A 214 -5.05 -2.86 -11.01
CA GLN A 214 -5.54 -1.76 -10.17
C GLN A 214 -4.89 -0.43 -10.54
N ASP A 215 -3.59 -0.45 -10.88
CA ASP A 215 -2.88 0.73 -11.37
C ASP A 215 -3.36 1.21 -12.77
N THR A 216 -4.23 0.46 -13.47
CA THR A 216 -4.92 0.96 -14.69
C THR A 216 -6.01 1.98 -14.36
N PHE A 217 -6.50 2.00 -13.12
CA PHE A 217 -7.50 2.94 -12.66
C PHE A 217 -6.80 4.12 -12.00
N ILE A 218 -6.74 5.23 -12.71
CA ILE A 218 -6.10 6.45 -12.24
C ILE A 218 -7.09 7.15 -11.31
N LYS A 219 -6.77 7.16 -10.02
CA LYS A 219 -7.65 7.68 -8.96
C LYS A 219 -7.10 8.98 -8.38
N SER A 220 -7.98 9.85 -7.93
CA SER A 220 -7.58 11.02 -7.15
C SER A 220 -7.13 10.62 -5.74
N PRO A 221 -5.96 11.06 -5.25
CA PRO A 221 -5.51 10.83 -3.88
C PRO A 221 -5.99 11.92 -2.90
N ILE A 222 -6.65 12.97 -3.39
CA ILE A 222 -7.18 14.08 -2.60
C ILE A 222 -8.58 14.46 -3.06
N ASP A 223 -9.35 15.10 -2.19
CA ASP A 223 -10.52 15.88 -2.60
C ASP A 223 -10.06 17.16 -3.30
N GLY A 224 -10.71 17.55 -4.40
CA GLY A 224 -10.32 18.77 -5.11
C GLY A 224 -11.06 18.96 -6.43
N THR A 225 -10.49 19.78 -7.30
CA THR A 225 -11.01 20.06 -8.64
C THR A 225 -9.98 19.67 -9.68
N ILE A 226 -10.41 19.02 -10.77
CA ILE A 226 -9.52 18.75 -11.90
C ILE A 226 -9.21 20.06 -12.60
N THR A 227 -7.95 20.49 -12.54
CA THR A 227 -7.51 21.76 -13.14
C THR A 227 -7.01 21.58 -14.57
N LEU A 228 -6.47 20.40 -14.89
CA LEU A 228 -5.92 20.11 -16.21
C LEU A 228 -6.10 18.63 -16.54
N ILE A 229 -6.45 18.34 -17.79
CA ILE A 229 -6.42 17.00 -18.36
C ILE A 229 -5.36 17.01 -19.49
N ASN A 230 -4.28 16.26 -19.27
CA ASN A 230 -3.09 16.24 -20.12
C ASN A 230 -3.11 15.14 -21.19
N SER A 231 -4.17 14.34 -21.27
CA SER A 231 -4.25 13.24 -22.23
C SER A 231 -5.67 12.97 -22.66
N ASP A 232 -5.84 12.52 -23.90
CA ASP A 232 -7.14 12.30 -24.52
C ASP A 232 -7.53 10.83 -24.61
N LYS A 233 -8.84 10.58 -24.73
CA LYS A 233 -9.36 9.23 -24.99
C LYS A 233 -8.77 8.65 -26.28
N GLY A 234 -8.22 7.44 -26.18
CA GLY A 234 -7.55 6.74 -27.28
C GLY A 234 -6.06 7.04 -27.41
N GLU A 235 -5.53 8.02 -26.67
CA GLU A 235 -4.11 8.34 -26.65
C GLU A 235 -3.31 7.22 -25.96
N LEU A 236 -2.09 7.01 -26.44
CA LEU A 236 -1.15 6.05 -25.87
C LEU A 236 -0.30 6.75 -24.81
N VAL A 237 -0.41 6.32 -23.56
CA VAL A 237 0.36 6.85 -22.44
C VAL A 237 1.49 5.90 -22.05
N SER A 238 2.63 6.47 -21.65
CA SER A 238 3.76 5.74 -21.09
C SER A 238 3.82 5.87 -19.57
N THR A 239 4.64 5.04 -18.92
CA THR A 239 4.91 5.15 -17.48
C THR A 239 5.46 6.53 -17.11
N GLY A 240 4.92 7.13 -16.06
CA GLY A 240 5.28 8.46 -15.56
C GLY A 240 4.55 9.62 -16.26
N MET A 241 3.83 9.38 -17.35
CA MET A 241 3.11 10.44 -18.06
C MET A 241 1.97 10.99 -17.20
N SER A 242 1.87 12.32 -17.08
CA SER A 242 0.78 12.99 -16.37
C SER A 242 -0.49 12.89 -17.21
N ILE A 243 -1.58 12.44 -16.60
CA ILE A 243 -2.89 12.26 -17.25
C ILE A 243 -3.82 13.41 -16.86
N ALA A 244 -3.82 13.82 -15.58
CA ALA A 244 -4.62 14.92 -15.09
C ALA A 244 -3.96 15.54 -13.85
N THR A 245 -4.33 16.77 -13.51
CA THR A 245 -3.90 17.47 -12.30
C THR A 245 -5.13 17.79 -11.46
N VAL A 246 -5.08 17.46 -10.17
CA VAL A 246 -6.13 17.78 -9.19
C VAL A 246 -5.59 18.79 -8.20
N SER A 247 -6.31 19.89 -8.00
CA SER A 247 -5.93 20.95 -7.07
C SER A 247 -6.96 21.10 -5.94
N ASP A 248 -6.49 21.17 -4.69
CA ASP A 248 -7.34 21.48 -3.53
C ASP A 248 -7.59 22.99 -3.46
N LEU A 249 -8.75 23.43 -3.97
CA LEU A 249 -9.15 24.84 -3.98
C LEU A 249 -9.65 25.35 -2.62
N SER A 250 -9.86 24.44 -1.65
CA SER A 250 -10.31 24.77 -0.30
C SER A 250 -9.14 25.18 0.60
N ASN A 251 -7.94 24.63 0.36
CA ASN A 251 -6.71 24.98 1.07
C ASN A 251 -5.72 25.73 0.18
N ILE A 252 -5.98 27.03 -0.03
CA ILE A 252 -5.08 27.91 -0.79
C ILE A 252 -4.17 28.74 0.13
N TRP A 253 -3.03 29.17 -0.42
CA TRP A 253 -2.10 30.08 0.24
C TRP A 253 -1.54 31.10 -0.74
N ILE A 254 -0.98 32.18 -0.21
CA ILE A 254 -0.10 33.08 -0.97
C ILE A 254 1.33 32.82 -0.57
N GLU A 255 2.19 32.71 -1.57
CA GLU A 255 3.64 32.84 -1.39
C GLU A 255 4.07 34.25 -1.79
N ILE A 256 4.61 34.99 -0.82
CA ILE A 256 5.26 36.29 -1.05
C ILE A 256 6.76 36.16 -0.79
N ASN A 257 7.54 37.00 -1.45
CA ASN A 257 8.96 37.19 -1.15
C ASN A 257 9.15 38.44 -0.31
N VAL A 258 9.67 38.28 0.91
CA VAL A 258 9.98 39.39 1.82
C VAL A 258 11.48 39.64 1.85
N ASP A 259 11.89 40.87 1.51
CA ASP A 259 13.27 41.33 1.65
C ASP A 259 13.76 41.14 3.10
N GLU A 260 14.99 40.66 3.29
CA GLU A 260 15.62 40.48 4.61
C GLU A 260 15.49 41.72 5.52
N ARG A 261 15.62 42.91 4.94
CA ARG A 261 15.52 44.20 5.65
C ARG A 261 14.16 44.44 6.32
N LYS A 262 13.12 43.76 5.86
CA LYS A 262 11.73 43.85 6.33
C LYS A 262 11.25 42.58 7.02
N LEU A 263 12.13 41.57 7.14
CA LEU A 263 11.76 40.27 7.71
C LEU A 263 11.40 40.39 9.20
N ASN A 264 11.98 41.35 9.91
CA ASN A 264 11.65 41.66 11.30
C ASN A 264 10.23 42.24 11.48
N GLU A 265 9.59 42.68 10.40
CA GLU A 265 8.21 43.21 10.42
C GLU A 265 7.15 42.11 10.24
N VAL A 266 7.57 40.88 9.94
CA VAL A 266 6.69 39.73 9.67
C VAL A 266 6.98 38.60 10.66
N TYR A 267 5.95 38.10 11.33
CA TYR A 267 6.08 36.98 12.27
C TYR A 267 5.02 35.90 12.03
N GLU A 268 5.33 34.66 12.44
CA GLU A 268 4.38 33.55 12.31
C GLU A 268 3.13 33.80 13.14
N GLY A 269 1.96 33.53 12.55
CA GLY A 269 0.66 33.78 13.15
C GLY A 269 0.10 35.18 12.93
N GLN A 270 0.86 36.10 12.32
CA GLN A 270 0.39 37.46 12.02
C GLN A 270 -0.78 37.44 11.01
N GLU A 271 -1.77 38.29 11.25
CA GLU A 271 -2.89 38.50 10.32
C GLU A 271 -2.50 39.42 9.17
N ALA A 272 -3.03 39.12 7.98
CA ALA A 272 -2.81 39.91 6.78
C ALA A 272 -4.12 40.17 6.05
N LYS A 273 -4.25 41.39 5.51
CA LYS A 273 -5.29 41.78 4.57
C LYS A 273 -4.81 41.47 3.16
N ILE A 274 -5.62 40.72 2.43
CA ILE A 274 -5.31 40.28 1.08
C ILE A 274 -6.27 40.97 0.11
N THR A 275 -5.71 41.57 -0.93
CA THR A 275 -6.48 42.20 -2.01
C THR A 275 -6.07 41.59 -3.34
N VAL A 276 -7.06 41.20 -4.14
CA VAL A 276 -6.85 40.58 -5.46
C VAL A 276 -7.42 41.53 -6.50
N PRO A 277 -6.69 41.87 -7.57
CA PRO A 277 -7.17 42.82 -8.60
C PRO A 277 -8.50 42.43 -9.25
N ALA A 278 -8.78 41.13 -9.32
CA ALA A 278 -10.04 40.59 -9.83
C ALA A 278 -11.26 40.95 -8.96
N PHE A 279 -11.07 41.21 -7.66
CA PHE A 279 -12.12 41.49 -6.69
C PHE A 279 -11.83 42.78 -5.93
N LYS A 280 -11.99 43.93 -6.60
CA LYS A 280 -11.62 45.25 -6.06
C LYS A 280 -12.38 45.67 -4.80
N ASP A 281 -13.59 45.13 -4.61
CA ASP A 281 -14.48 45.50 -3.50
C ASP A 281 -14.42 44.50 -2.32
N LYS A 282 -13.55 43.49 -2.39
CA LYS A 282 -13.41 42.46 -1.35
C LYS A 282 -11.99 42.43 -0.78
N VAL A 283 -11.91 42.37 0.54
CA VAL A 283 -10.67 42.15 1.28
C VAL A 283 -10.76 40.78 1.92
N PHE A 284 -9.82 39.90 1.59
CA PHE A 284 -9.73 38.56 2.17
C PHE A 284 -8.82 38.60 3.39
N LYS A 285 -9.09 37.74 4.36
CA LYS A 285 -8.24 37.58 5.54
C LYS A 285 -7.29 36.42 5.30
N GLY A 286 -6.05 36.59 5.72
CA GLY A 286 -5.06 35.53 5.73
C GLY A 286 -4.21 35.57 7.00
N LYS A 287 -3.50 34.48 7.23
CA LYS A 287 -2.61 34.32 8.39
C LYS A 287 -1.27 33.77 7.95
N VAL A 288 -0.18 34.37 8.45
CA VAL A 288 1.17 33.84 8.22
C VAL A 288 1.28 32.48 8.89
N VAL A 289 1.50 31.43 8.11
CA VAL A 289 1.64 30.06 8.62
C VAL A 289 3.08 29.58 8.62
N ARG A 290 3.93 30.16 7.76
CA ARG A 290 5.35 29.79 7.69
C ARG A 290 6.19 30.92 7.13
N ILE A 291 7.36 31.12 7.74
CA ILE A 291 8.44 31.93 7.17
C ILE A 291 9.58 30.96 6.84
N ASN A 292 9.99 30.90 5.57
CA ASN A 292 11.07 30.00 5.15
C ASN A 292 12.36 30.38 5.90
N ARG A 293 13.02 29.40 6.52
CA ARG A 293 14.29 29.61 7.25
C ARG A 293 15.52 29.69 6.35
N LYS A 294 15.36 29.29 5.09
CA LYS A 294 16.36 29.39 4.04
C LYS A 294 15.83 30.38 2.99
N PRO A 295 16.67 31.29 2.49
CA PRO A 295 16.24 32.22 1.46
C PRO A 295 15.93 31.50 0.16
N ASP A 296 14.96 32.04 -0.58
CA ASP A 296 14.63 31.52 -1.90
C ASP A 296 15.67 32.00 -2.92
N PHE A 297 16.14 31.12 -3.80
CA PHE A 297 17.25 31.42 -4.72
C PHE A 297 16.84 32.36 -5.87
N ALA A 298 15.56 32.73 -5.96
CA ALA A 298 14.96 33.24 -7.18
C ALA A 298 15.19 34.72 -7.51
N VAL A 299 15.89 35.52 -6.70
CA VAL A 299 16.13 36.93 -7.05
C VAL A 299 17.56 37.42 -6.78
N LYS A 300 18.52 36.88 -7.53
CA LYS A 300 19.76 37.63 -7.80
C LYS A 300 19.42 38.80 -8.73
N LYS A 301 19.03 39.96 -8.18
CA LYS A 301 19.05 41.19 -8.97
C LYS A 301 20.51 41.52 -9.24
N ALA A 302 20.94 41.41 -10.50
CA ALA A 302 22.26 41.84 -10.92
C ALA A 302 22.50 43.28 -10.45
N THR A 303 23.55 43.44 -9.67
CA THR A 303 24.00 44.69 -9.07
C THR A 303 24.28 45.71 -10.18
N ASN A 304 23.54 46.82 -10.22
CA ASN A 304 24.00 48.03 -10.89
C ASN A 304 24.99 48.73 -9.94
N ASP A 305 26.29 48.65 -10.24
CA ASP A 305 27.43 49.56 -10.01
C ASP A 305 27.53 50.48 -8.76
N ASN A 306 26.72 50.32 -7.72
CA ASN A 306 26.70 51.24 -6.55
C ASN A 306 26.96 50.55 -5.19
N GLY A 307 27.76 49.48 -5.14
CA GLY A 307 28.35 48.99 -3.89
C GLY A 307 27.39 48.47 -2.82
N ASN A 308 26.16 48.09 -3.17
CA ASN A 308 25.22 47.47 -2.24
C ASN A 308 25.19 45.94 -2.43
N TYR A 309 25.21 45.22 -1.30
CA TYR A 309 25.08 43.76 -1.23
C TYR A 309 23.73 43.29 -1.80
N ASP A 310 23.71 42.10 -2.39
CA ASP A 310 22.49 41.46 -2.88
C ASP A 310 21.50 41.26 -1.73
N ILE A 311 20.34 41.92 -1.81
CA ILE A 311 19.29 41.77 -0.81
C ILE A 311 18.66 40.40 -0.98
N VAL A 312 18.79 39.58 0.06
CA VAL A 312 18.24 38.25 0.10
C VAL A 312 16.74 38.33 0.43
N SER A 313 15.94 37.47 -0.20
CA SER A 313 14.49 37.37 0.04
C SER A 313 14.15 36.03 0.69
N TYR A 314 13.18 36.07 1.60
CA TYR A 314 12.64 34.89 2.26
C TYR A 314 11.18 34.70 1.85
N GLY A 315 10.84 33.48 1.44
CA GLY A 315 9.46 33.11 1.12
C GLY A 315 8.61 33.08 2.39
N VAL A 316 7.49 33.77 2.38
CA VAL A 316 6.50 33.77 3.47
C VAL A 316 5.20 33.18 2.92
N LYS A 317 4.72 32.13 3.58
CA LYS A 317 3.49 31.42 3.25
C LYS A 317 2.35 31.95 4.12
N ILE A 318 1.31 32.45 3.47
CA ILE A 318 0.13 33.02 4.12
C ILE A 318 -1.08 32.17 3.74
N LYS A 319 -1.70 31.50 4.69
CA LYS A 319 -2.94 30.74 4.45
C LYS A 319 -4.10 31.72 4.29
N ILE A 320 -4.96 31.49 3.31
CA ILE A 320 -6.14 32.32 3.05
C ILE A 320 -7.40 31.50 3.31
N GLU A 321 -8.42 32.13 3.85
CA GLU A 321 -9.76 31.55 3.95
C GLU A 321 -10.51 31.79 2.63
N ASN A 322 -10.86 30.71 1.91
CA ASN A 322 -11.55 30.76 0.61
C ASN A 322 -12.99 30.24 0.71
N GLU A 323 -13.73 30.68 1.73
CA GLU A 323 -15.08 30.15 2.03
C GLU A 323 -16.08 30.31 0.87
N GLU A 324 -15.91 31.35 0.05
CA GLU A 324 -16.79 31.63 -1.10
C GLU A 324 -16.30 30.99 -2.42
N GLY A 325 -15.16 30.27 -2.41
CA GLY A 325 -14.59 29.63 -3.60
C GLY A 325 -14.19 30.59 -4.74
N LEU A 326 -14.05 31.89 -4.44
CA LEU A 326 -13.79 32.93 -5.44
C LEU A 326 -12.33 33.01 -5.86
N LEU A 327 -11.42 32.67 -4.94
CA LEU A 327 -9.99 32.73 -5.17
C LEU A 327 -9.53 31.48 -5.90
N ARG A 328 -8.72 31.66 -6.95
CA ARG A 328 -8.16 30.57 -7.74
C ARG A 328 -6.63 30.62 -7.72
N PRO A 329 -5.96 29.46 -7.81
CA PRO A 329 -4.53 29.40 -8.04
C PRO A 329 -4.11 30.20 -9.28
N GLY A 330 -2.93 30.80 -9.24
CA GLY A 330 -2.38 31.66 -10.29
C GLY A 330 -2.82 33.13 -10.22
N MET A 331 -3.80 33.50 -9.38
CA MET A 331 -4.18 34.90 -9.19
C MET A 331 -3.05 35.68 -8.48
N THR A 332 -2.78 36.90 -8.96
CA THR A 332 -1.90 37.82 -8.25
C THR A 332 -2.62 38.41 -7.04
N ALA A 333 -1.98 38.37 -5.88
CA ALA A 333 -2.52 38.92 -4.65
C ALA A 333 -1.55 39.94 -4.03
N PHE A 334 -2.12 40.99 -3.43
CA PHE A 334 -1.39 41.98 -2.65
C PHE A 334 -1.70 41.78 -1.17
N VAL A 335 -0.65 41.61 -0.38
CA VAL A 335 -0.69 41.32 1.04
C VAL A 335 -0.28 42.56 1.81
N ASP A 336 -1.08 42.95 2.78
CA ASP A 336 -0.81 44.03 3.73
C ASP A 336 -0.91 43.48 5.16
N PHE A 337 0.19 43.49 5.90
CA PHE A 337 0.25 42.91 7.23
C PHE A 337 -0.37 43.84 8.27
N ILE A 338 -1.25 43.28 9.11
CA ILE A 338 -1.83 44.02 10.23
C ILE A 338 -0.77 44.13 11.33
N LYS A 339 -0.53 45.35 11.82
CA LYS A 339 0.44 45.66 12.88
C LYS A 339 -0.10 45.35 14.27
#